data_AF-A0A2G6C7M2-F1
#
_entry.id   AF-A0A2G6C7M2-F1
#
_cell.length_a   1.000
_cell.length_b   1.000
_cell.length_c   1.000
_cell.angle_alpha   90.00
_cell.angle_beta   90.00
_cell.angle_gamma   90.00
#
_symmetry.space_group_name_H-M   'P 1'
#
loop_
_entity.id
_entity.type
_entity.pdbx_description
1 polymer ?
#
loop_
_entity_poly.entity_id
_entity_poly.type
_entity_poly.pdbx_seq_one_letter_code
_entity_poly.pdbx_strand_id
1 'polypeptide(L)'
;VNKASTYDPNAGSYTIDKLDFWGDAGLIVEKGASCSERSVVGLSSMNITSVGNLTDQGVMRQQQSKYTVSGNLSVGYRSFTPAAGSSADSLTKMTPTKYSTAFGCSQGMGGAGGEISNISYNSLKVQKGASASMYSNFSKPITFGGGSSSNDPSISFYSEDSATKTYSWTSPVTLLSNVKVFPGDNVTVNFTGTIDGSGFSLYKNTYAPGVFNNNATSDNSNSQTGTVSNPVKKTKLEGKTNEVVTVVDNETAILTGERRDIYVQNGGILKGNGTIREGLYVAKGATVAPGMSPGCLTAGSMILNGTYDFEIGGKTACTQYDQIRVTGVSTPGVNSVEIQNSAKIEVYGLNDFVLSNGDKFVIIDNRSSQPVSGTFSGLAEGDRLTVGDVVFSISYKGGDGNDVELTVLRGAMLPQRPNSGIAQLVSANPALVAITGVAAAIAVAVLARGKKYQS
;
A
#
# COMPACT_ATOMS: atom_id res chain seq x y z
N VAL A 1 -34.26 -16.24 28.63
CA VAL A 1 -34.52 -16.99 27.38
C VAL A 1 -35.98 -17.40 27.39
N ASN A 2 -36.85 -16.71 26.66
CA ASN A 2 -38.27 -17.06 26.57
C ASN A 2 -38.57 -17.57 25.15
N LYS A 3 -39.01 -18.83 25.10
CA LYS A 3 -39.27 -19.73 23.94
C LYS A 3 -38.06 -20.52 23.42
N ALA A 4 -38.27 -21.83 23.42
CA ALA A 4 -37.34 -22.90 23.10
C ALA A 4 -36.91 -22.88 21.64
N SER A 5 -35.60 -23.04 21.43
CA SER A 5 -34.96 -23.25 20.14
C SER A 5 -35.45 -24.52 19.45
N THR A 6 -35.86 -24.43 18.19
CA THR A 6 -35.97 -25.59 17.31
C THR A 6 -34.56 -26.03 16.90
N TYR A 7 -34.29 -27.33 17.00
CA TYR A 7 -33.08 -27.94 16.44
C TYR A 7 -33.25 -28.02 14.93
N ASP A 8 -32.34 -27.41 14.15
CA ASP A 8 -32.25 -27.60 12.71
C ASP A 8 -31.37 -28.84 12.43
N PRO A 9 -31.96 -29.98 12.05
CA PRO A 9 -31.21 -31.20 11.80
C PRO A 9 -30.32 -31.12 10.55
N ASN A 10 -30.58 -30.19 9.62
CA ASN A 10 -29.76 -29.99 8.42
C ASN A 10 -28.51 -29.15 8.73
N ALA A 11 -28.61 -28.22 9.69
CA ALA A 11 -27.51 -27.37 10.12
C ALA A 11 -26.73 -27.93 11.33
N GLY A 12 -27.30 -28.91 12.04
CA GLY A 12 -26.75 -29.45 13.29
C GLY A 12 -26.69 -28.41 14.40
N SER A 13 -27.69 -27.52 14.47
CA SER A 13 -27.63 -26.34 15.34
C SER A 13 -28.99 -25.90 15.90
N TYR A 14 -28.98 -25.17 17.02
CA TYR A 14 -30.16 -24.53 17.61
C TYR A 14 -30.39 -23.13 17.03
N THR A 15 -31.64 -22.79 16.70
CA THR A 15 -32.04 -21.42 16.31
C THR A 15 -32.59 -20.66 17.51
N ILE A 16 -32.15 -19.41 17.71
CA ILE A 16 -32.68 -18.51 18.75
C ILE A 16 -33.29 -17.28 18.09
N ASP A 17 -34.59 -17.04 18.26
CA ASP A 17 -35.25 -15.88 17.62
C ASP A 17 -35.01 -14.57 18.39
N LYS A 18 -34.88 -14.63 19.71
CA LYS A 18 -34.81 -13.45 20.58
C LYS A 18 -33.98 -13.65 21.85
N LEU A 19 -33.18 -12.65 22.19
CA LEU A 19 -32.50 -12.50 23.47
C LEU A 19 -32.87 -11.15 24.09
N ASP A 20 -33.47 -11.16 25.27
CA ASP A 20 -33.83 -9.96 26.03
C ASP A 20 -33.05 -9.90 27.34
N PHE A 21 -32.33 -8.81 27.55
CA PHE A 21 -31.58 -8.54 28.78
C PHE A 21 -32.20 -7.35 29.53
N TRP A 22 -32.49 -7.55 30.82
CA TRP A 22 -33.13 -6.54 31.68
C TRP A 22 -32.12 -5.72 32.51
N GLY A 23 -30.85 -5.75 32.11
CA GLY A 23 -29.76 -4.99 32.70
C GLY A 23 -28.49 -5.16 31.87
N ASP A 24 -27.35 -4.84 32.45
CA ASP A 24 -26.05 -5.03 31.79
C ASP A 24 -25.81 -6.52 31.49
N ALA A 25 -25.33 -6.79 30.27
CA ALA A 25 -25.17 -8.15 29.78
C ALA A 25 -23.88 -8.35 28.96
N GLY A 26 -23.36 -9.57 29.01
CA GLY A 26 -22.29 -10.06 28.15
C GLY A 26 -22.77 -11.24 27.31
N LEU A 27 -22.57 -11.17 26.00
CA LEU A 27 -22.74 -12.28 25.08
C LEU A 27 -21.37 -12.82 24.69
N ILE A 28 -21.10 -14.06 25.11
CA ILE A 28 -19.89 -14.81 24.79
C ILE A 28 -20.35 -16.14 24.20
N VAL A 29 -19.87 -16.45 23.00
CA VAL A 29 -20.10 -17.75 22.35
C VAL A 29 -18.75 -18.43 22.25
N GLU A 30 -18.50 -19.41 23.10
CA GLU A 30 -17.27 -20.20 23.03
C GLU A 30 -17.30 -21.13 21.81
N LYS A 31 -16.13 -21.31 21.20
CA LYS A 31 -15.95 -22.21 20.06
C LYS A 31 -15.81 -23.66 20.56
N GLY A 32 -16.20 -24.64 19.73
CA GLY A 32 -15.77 -26.03 19.90
C GLY A 32 -14.23 -26.17 19.86
N ALA A 33 -13.73 -27.30 20.34
CA ALA A 33 -12.31 -27.58 20.60
C ALA A 33 -11.42 -27.62 19.34
N SER A 34 -11.99 -27.60 18.12
CA SER A 34 -11.26 -27.72 16.85
C SER A 34 -11.79 -26.77 15.75
N CYS A 35 -11.06 -26.54 14.65
CA CYS A 35 -11.57 -25.75 13.50
C CYS A 35 -12.70 -26.45 12.73
N SER A 36 -12.84 -27.78 12.89
CA SER A 36 -13.90 -28.61 12.31
C SER A 36 -15.16 -28.67 13.16
N GLU A 37 -15.07 -28.41 14.46
CA GLU A 37 -16.24 -28.27 15.33
C GLU A 37 -16.91 -26.92 15.10
N ARG A 38 -18.05 -26.95 14.40
CA ARG A 38 -18.95 -25.80 14.34
C ARG A 38 -19.45 -25.51 15.75
N SER A 39 -19.59 -24.23 16.10
CA SER A 39 -20.40 -23.85 17.26
C SER A 39 -21.78 -24.50 17.12
N VAL A 40 -22.22 -25.24 18.14
CA VAL A 40 -23.47 -26.02 18.13
C VAL A 40 -24.72 -25.11 18.14
N VAL A 41 -24.54 -23.79 18.26
CA VAL A 41 -25.63 -22.82 18.30
C VAL A 41 -25.52 -21.90 17.08
N GLY A 42 -26.49 -22.03 16.17
CA GLY A 42 -26.65 -21.23 14.98
C GLY A 42 -27.41 -19.96 15.33
N LEU A 43 -26.67 -18.87 15.53
CA LEU A 43 -27.23 -17.62 16.00
C LEU A 43 -27.22 -16.62 14.85
N SER A 44 -28.23 -16.69 13.99
CA SER A 44 -28.40 -15.79 12.84
C SER A 44 -29.79 -15.16 12.87
N SER A 45 -29.90 -13.89 12.45
CA SER A 45 -31.17 -13.18 12.28
C SER A 45 -31.99 -13.01 13.57
N MET A 46 -31.33 -12.83 14.71
CA MET A 46 -31.98 -12.72 16.03
C MET A 46 -32.35 -11.29 16.38
N ASN A 47 -33.36 -11.11 17.24
CA ASN A 47 -33.60 -9.83 17.92
C ASN A 47 -32.90 -9.84 19.29
N ILE A 48 -31.88 -9.00 19.45
CA ILE A 48 -31.12 -8.84 20.68
C ILE A 48 -31.48 -7.50 21.31
N THR A 49 -32.06 -7.53 22.51
CA THR A 49 -32.43 -6.32 23.24
C THR A 49 -31.73 -6.26 24.59
N SER A 50 -31.31 -5.08 25.01
CA SER A 50 -30.80 -4.83 26.36
C SER A 50 -31.25 -3.46 26.84
N VAL A 51 -31.79 -3.39 28.06
CA VAL A 51 -32.08 -2.10 28.72
C VAL A 51 -30.85 -1.46 29.37
N GLY A 52 -29.75 -2.21 29.51
CA GLY A 52 -28.47 -1.74 30.00
C GLY A 52 -27.39 -1.74 28.92
N ASN A 53 -26.13 -1.85 29.35
CA ASN A 53 -25.00 -2.06 28.46
C ASN A 53 -25.00 -3.50 27.90
N LEU A 54 -24.50 -3.67 26.68
CA LEU A 54 -24.32 -4.98 26.06
C LEU A 54 -22.89 -5.11 25.55
N THR A 55 -22.18 -6.14 25.99
CA THR A 55 -20.88 -6.52 25.43
C THR A 55 -21.04 -7.80 24.64
N ASP A 56 -20.84 -7.75 23.33
CA ASP A 56 -20.86 -8.89 22.43
C ASP A 56 -19.45 -9.16 21.90
N GLN A 57 -18.78 -10.18 22.43
CA GLN A 57 -17.42 -10.55 22.03
C GLN A 57 -17.37 -11.51 20.82
N GLY A 58 -18.50 -11.68 20.12
CA GLY A 58 -18.92 -12.98 19.61
C GLY A 58 -18.07 -13.74 18.58
N VAL A 59 -18.53 -14.96 18.35
CA VAL A 59 -18.06 -15.93 17.33
C VAL A 59 -19.20 -16.24 16.34
N MET A 60 -20.06 -15.27 16.07
CA MET A 60 -21.25 -15.44 15.23
C MET A 60 -20.87 -15.39 13.74
N ARG A 61 -21.18 -16.45 12.99
CA ARG A 61 -21.12 -16.41 11.52
C ARG A 61 -22.32 -15.60 11.01
N GLN A 62 -22.03 -14.41 10.50
CA GLN A 62 -22.92 -13.48 9.80
C GLN A 62 -23.93 -12.71 10.69
N GLN A 63 -23.69 -11.40 10.76
CA GLN A 63 -24.30 -10.43 11.66
C GLN A 63 -25.62 -9.86 11.09
N GLN A 64 -26.62 -10.68 10.80
CA GLN A 64 -27.96 -10.16 10.44
C GLN A 64 -28.90 -10.03 11.65
N SER A 65 -28.36 -10.06 12.88
CA SER A 65 -29.16 -9.82 14.08
C SER A 65 -29.47 -8.34 14.25
N LYS A 66 -30.67 -8.03 14.75
CA LYS A 66 -31.09 -6.69 15.11
C LYS A 66 -30.73 -6.41 16.56
N TYR A 67 -30.00 -5.33 16.81
CA TYR A 67 -29.60 -4.90 18.15
C TYR A 67 -30.46 -3.70 18.58
N THR A 68 -31.11 -3.79 19.75
CA THR A 68 -31.79 -2.66 20.38
C THR A 68 -31.26 -2.51 21.81
N VAL A 69 -30.25 -1.68 21.98
CA VAL A 69 -29.52 -1.50 23.24
C VAL A 69 -29.76 -0.09 23.77
N SER A 70 -30.34 0.05 24.96
CA SER A 70 -30.57 1.37 25.55
C SER A 70 -29.29 2.02 26.07
N GLY A 71 -28.30 1.21 26.45
CA GLY A 71 -26.97 1.66 26.88
C GLY A 71 -25.90 1.51 25.80
N ASN A 72 -24.66 1.27 26.25
CA ASN A 72 -23.51 1.12 25.36
C ASN A 72 -23.47 -0.28 24.76
N LEU A 73 -23.24 -0.37 23.44
CA LEU A 73 -22.97 -1.62 22.74
C LEU A 73 -21.47 -1.74 22.46
N SER A 74 -20.82 -2.76 23.02
CA SER A 74 -19.42 -3.09 22.75
C SER A 74 -19.33 -4.35 21.91
N VAL A 75 -18.64 -4.30 20.77
CA VAL A 75 -18.55 -5.41 19.81
C VAL A 75 -17.09 -5.82 19.55
N GLY A 76 -16.81 -7.12 19.65
CA GLY A 76 -15.51 -7.74 19.36
C GLY A 76 -15.33 -8.20 17.91
N TYR A 77 -16.30 -7.92 17.02
CA TYR A 77 -16.27 -8.40 15.64
C TYR A 77 -15.33 -7.60 14.74
N ARG A 78 -14.63 -8.33 13.85
CA ARG A 78 -13.83 -7.73 12.76
C ARG A 78 -14.69 -6.85 11.82
N SER A 79 -15.88 -7.32 11.43
CA SER A 79 -16.90 -6.56 10.70
C SER A 79 -18.23 -6.59 11.46
N PHE A 80 -18.97 -5.48 11.51
CA PHE A 80 -20.23 -5.37 12.25
C PHE A 80 -21.30 -4.66 11.43
N THR A 81 -22.13 -5.46 10.77
CA THR A 81 -23.18 -5.00 9.85
C THR A 81 -24.55 -5.52 10.31
N PRO A 82 -25.05 -5.09 11.48
CA PRO A 82 -26.29 -5.61 12.06
C PRO A 82 -27.50 -5.37 11.14
N ALA A 83 -28.64 -6.01 11.45
CA ALA A 83 -29.87 -5.75 10.71
C ALA A 83 -30.31 -4.29 10.82
N ALA A 84 -30.96 -3.80 9.76
CA ALA A 84 -31.49 -2.45 9.70
C ALA A 84 -32.41 -2.11 10.89
N GLY A 85 -32.33 -0.86 11.33
CA GLY A 85 -33.06 -0.38 12.52
C GLY A 85 -32.43 -0.83 13.84
N SER A 86 -31.17 -1.24 13.83
CA SER A 86 -30.41 -1.44 15.07
C SER A 86 -30.07 -0.11 15.73
N SER A 87 -29.96 -0.10 17.06
CA SER A 87 -29.66 1.09 17.87
C SER A 87 -28.87 0.75 19.12
N ALA A 88 -28.00 1.68 19.51
CA ALA A 88 -27.29 1.74 20.78
C ALA A 88 -27.15 3.20 21.21
N ASP A 89 -26.90 3.49 22.49
CA ASP A 89 -26.52 4.86 22.91
C ASP A 89 -25.14 5.21 22.37
N SER A 90 -24.12 4.39 22.68
CA SER A 90 -22.80 4.47 22.06
C SER A 90 -22.33 3.11 21.55
N LEU A 91 -21.40 3.14 20.60
CA LEU A 91 -20.80 1.95 20.01
C LEU A 91 -19.32 1.88 20.36
N THR A 92 -18.84 0.72 20.82
CA THR A 92 -17.42 0.45 21.03
C THR A 92 -16.96 -0.70 20.15
N LYS A 93 -16.02 -0.45 19.23
CA LYS A 93 -15.25 -1.49 18.53
C LYS A 93 -14.10 -1.91 19.43
N MET A 94 -14.20 -3.11 19.99
CA MET A 94 -13.17 -3.68 20.85
C MET A 94 -12.07 -4.35 20.03
N THR A 95 -10.90 -4.55 20.65
CA THR A 95 -9.89 -5.47 20.08
C THR A 95 -10.57 -6.82 19.86
N PRO A 96 -10.57 -7.38 18.65
CA PRO A 96 -11.07 -8.73 18.44
C PRO A 96 -10.28 -9.69 19.33
N THR A 97 -10.95 -10.39 20.24
CA THR A 97 -10.32 -11.43 21.03
C THR A 97 -9.80 -12.50 20.06
N LYS A 98 -8.50 -12.80 20.15
CA LYS A 98 -7.95 -13.97 19.44
C LYS A 98 -8.70 -15.19 19.97
N TYR A 99 -9.12 -16.08 19.08
CA TYR A 99 -9.66 -17.40 19.41
C TYR A 99 -8.83 -18.05 20.54
N SER A 100 -9.34 -18.10 21.77
CA SER A 100 -8.71 -18.87 22.83
C SER A 100 -9.18 -20.32 22.68
N THR A 101 -8.43 -21.13 21.92
CA THR A 101 -8.13 -22.57 22.17
C THR A 101 -7.76 -23.40 20.93
N ALA A 102 -7.86 -22.90 19.69
CA ALA A 102 -7.43 -23.67 18.50
C ALA A 102 -6.41 -22.90 17.63
N PHE A 103 -5.19 -23.41 17.55
CA PHE A 103 -4.11 -22.93 16.69
C PHE A 103 -4.50 -23.10 15.20
N GLY A 104 -4.32 -22.08 14.36
CA GLY A 104 -4.40 -22.22 12.88
C GLY A 104 -5.73 -21.85 12.18
N CYS A 105 -6.79 -21.42 12.87
CA CYS A 105 -8.07 -21.13 12.20
C CYS A 105 -8.18 -19.71 11.55
N SER A 106 -7.07 -19.05 11.22
CA SER A 106 -7.07 -17.66 10.72
C SER A 106 -7.62 -17.46 9.31
N GLN A 107 -7.78 -18.54 8.53
CA GLN A 107 -8.06 -18.47 7.09
C GLN A 107 -9.55 -18.42 6.72
N GLY A 108 -10.47 -18.48 7.69
CA GLY A 108 -11.92 -18.61 7.44
C GLY A 108 -12.78 -17.37 7.68
N MET A 109 -12.19 -16.24 8.08
CA MET A 109 -12.93 -14.99 8.27
C MET A 109 -12.69 -14.07 7.06
N GLY A 110 -13.52 -14.23 6.04
CA GLY A 110 -13.52 -13.42 4.83
C GLY A 110 -13.44 -11.91 5.12
N GLY A 111 -12.66 -11.23 4.30
CA GLY A 111 -12.30 -9.82 4.46
C GLY A 111 -13.46 -8.84 4.22
N ALA A 112 -13.50 -7.82 5.05
CA ALA A 112 -13.52 -6.38 4.74
C ALA A 112 -13.49 -5.70 6.12
N GLY A 113 -12.54 -4.78 6.32
CA GLY A 113 -12.26 -4.21 7.63
C GLY A 113 -13.48 -3.54 8.24
N GLY A 114 -13.66 -3.64 9.55
CA GLY A 114 -14.23 -2.60 10.42
C GLY A 114 -15.58 -1.97 10.10
N GLU A 115 -16.33 -2.40 9.09
CA GLU A 115 -17.53 -1.69 8.63
C GLU A 115 -18.52 -1.52 9.78
N ILE A 116 -19.08 -0.30 9.86
CA ILE A 116 -20.15 0.06 10.79
C ILE A 116 -21.29 0.61 9.94
N SER A 117 -22.29 -0.23 9.69
CA SER A 117 -23.48 0.12 8.92
C SER A 117 -24.75 -0.32 9.66
N ASN A 118 -25.91 0.19 9.26
CA ASN A 118 -27.24 -0.24 9.75
C ASN A 118 -27.52 -0.07 11.26
N ILE A 119 -26.75 0.76 11.97
CA ILE A 119 -26.94 1.03 13.39
C ILE A 119 -26.93 2.52 13.72
N SER A 120 -27.90 2.96 14.52
CA SER A 120 -27.91 4.30 15.13
C SER A 120 -27.14 4.29 16.45
N TYR A 121 -26.36 5.35 16.69
CA TYR A 121 -25.54 5.56 17.88
C TYR A 121 -25.11 7.02 17.96
N ASN A 122 -24.86 7.52 19.17
CA ASN A 122 -24.48 8.92 19.42
C ASN A 122 -22.96 9.14 19.33
N SER A 123 -22.16 8.14 19.74
CA SER A 123 -20.69 8.23 19.72
C SER A 123 -20.04 6.87 19.42
N LEU A 124 -18.79 6.92 18.94
CA LEU A 124 -18.00 5.73 18.60
C LEU A 124 -16.70 5.69 19.41
N LYS A 125 -16.36 4.52 19.96
CA LYS A 125 -15.03 4.24 20.52
C LYS A 125 -14.35 3.14 19.72
N VAL A 126 -13.09 3.33 19.34
CA VAL A 126 -12.29 2.32 18.64
C VAL A 126 -11.06 2.00 19.48
N GLN A 127 -11.05 0.81 20.09
CA GLN A 127 -9.95 0.37 20.96
C GLN A 127 -8.68 0.01 20.18
N LYS A 128 -7.55 -0.05 20.87
CA LYS A 128 -6.28 -0.51 20.30
C LYS A 128 -6.44 -1.85 19.58
N GLY A 129 -5.90 -1.98 18.38
CA GLY A 129 -6.00 -3.17 17.54
C GLY A 129 -7.37 -3.40 16.88
N ALA A 130 -8.36 -2.53 17.12
CA ALA A 130 -9.62 -2.52 16.40
C ALA A 130 -9.55 -1.61 15.16
N SER A 131 -10.53 -1.75 14.27
CA SER A 131 -10.68 -0.93 13.08
C SER A 131 -12.14 -0.51 12.89
N ALA A 132 -12.34 0.69 12.35
CA ALA A 132 -13.62 1.18 11.87
C ALA A 132 -13.48 1.58 10.40
N SER A 133 -14.40 1.14 9.55
CA SER A 133 -14.40 1.50 8.13
C SER A 133 -15.62 2.36 7.80
N MET A 134 -15.37 3.43 7.07
CA MET A 134 -16.35 4.38 6.59
C MET A 134 -16.40 4.33 5.06
N TYR A 135 -17.61 4.40 4.52
CA TYR A 135 -17.87 4.49 3.08
C TYR A 135 -18.56 5.83 2.73
N SER A 136 -18.63 6.75 3.71
CA SER A 136 -19.32 8.04 3.63
C SER A 136 -18.67 9.08 4.55
N ASN A 137 -19.19 10.31 4.51
CA ASN A 137 -18.81 11.37 5.46
C ASN A 137 -19.09 10.94 6.91
N PHE A 138 -18.27 11.39 7.85
CA PHE A 138 -18.40 11.01 9.26
C PHE A 138 -18.27 12.23 10.18
N SER A 139 -19.18 12.37 11.14
CA SER A 139 -19.29 13.57 12.00
C SER A 139 -19.55 13.29 13.48
N LYS A 140 -19.81 12.04 13.86
CA LYS A 140 -20.13 11.69 15.25
C LYS A 140 -18.87 11.78 16.13
N PRO A 141 -18.99 12.17 17.42
CA PRO A 141 -17.88 12.12 18.35
C PRO A 141 -17.21 10.74 18.37
N ILE A 142 -15.87 10.73 18.34
CA ILE A 142 -15.09 9.50 18.27
C ILE A 142 -13.92 9.51 19.24
N THR A 143 -13.76 8.42 19.98
CA THR A 143 -12.62 8.19 20.88
C THR A 143 -11.76 7.04 20.37
N PHE A 144 -10.46 7.26 20.24
CA PHE A 144 -9.51 6.23 19.85
C PHE A 144 -8.64 5.80 21.03
N GLY A 145 -8.46 4.50 21.21
CA GLY A 145 -7.58 3.91 22.22
C GLY A 145 -8.32 3.22 23.38
N GLY A 146 -7.58 2.93 24.45
CA GLY A 146 -7.98 1.92 25.43
C GLY A 146 -7.90 0.49 24.88
N GLY A 147 -8.44 -0.49 25.62
CA GLY A 147 -8.25 -1.91 25.30
C GLY A 147 -6.84 -2.41 25.60
N SER A 148 -6.55 -3.67 25.30
CA SER A 148 -5.32 -4.37 25.71
C SER A 148 -4.30 -4.61 24.60
N SER A 149 -4.61 -4.25 23.35
CA SER A 149 -3.69 -4.46 22.23
C SER A 149 -2.49 -3.51 22.26
N SER A 150 -1.34 -3.97 21.77
CA SER A 150 -0.19 -3.12 21.47
C SER A 150 -0.37 -2.31 20.17
N ASN A 151 -1.21 -2.78 19.25
CA ASN A 151 -1.44 -2.14 17.95
C ASN A 151 -2.31 -0.89 18.08
N ASP A 152 -1.99 0.17 17.34
CA ASP A 152 -2.84 1.34 17.25
C ASP A 152 -4.22 1.00 16.65
N PRO A 153 -5.30 1.65 17.11
CA PRO A 153 -6.58 1.61 16.39
C PRO A 153 -6.43 2.22 14.99
N SER A 154 -7.40 1.90 14.13
CA SER A 154 -7.45 2.45 12.78
C SER A 154 -8.86 2.90 12.38
N ILE A 155 -8.89 3.94 11.55
CA ILE A 155 -10.07 4.35 10.81
C ILE A 155 -9.75 4.34 9.33
N SER A 156 -10.58 3.66 8.53
CA SER A 156 -10.41 3.54 7.10
C SER A 156 -11.56 4.23 6.36
N PHE A 157 -11.25 4.83 5.21
CA PHE A 157 -12.23 5.42 4.30
C PHE A 157 -12.07 4.77 2.93
N TYR A 158 -13.09 4.05 2.46
CA TYR A 158 -13.05 3.32 1.19
C TYR A 158 -14.09 3.87 0.21
N SER A 159 -13.85 3.68 -1.08
CA SER A 159 -14.86 3.83 -2.14
C SER A 159 -15.45 2.46 -2.49
N GLU A 160 -16.74 2.43 -2.80
CA GLU A 160 -17.42 1.23 -3.33
C GLU A 160 -17.16 1.04 -4.83
N ASP A 161 -16.69 2.08 -5.50
CA ASP A 161 -16.41 2.13 -6.93
C ASP A 161 -14.98 2.62 -7.20
N SER A 162 -14.55 2.57 -8.47
CA SER A 162 -13.23 3.09 -8.87
C SER A 162 -13.20 4.61 -9.05
N ALA A 163 -14.29 5.34 -8.74
CA ALA A 163 -14.33 6.79 -8.91
C ALA A 163 -13.55 7.51 -7.81
N THR A 164 -13.11 8.73 -8.10
CA THR A 164 -12.50 9.60 -7.09
C THR A 164 -13.56 10.08 -6.10
N LYS A 165 -13.31 9.90 -4.81
CA LYS A 165 -14.20 10.35 -3.72
C LYS A 165 -13.48 11.31 -2.80
N THR A 166 -14.21 12.30 -2.31
CA THR A 166 -13.75 13.17 -1.22
C THR A 166 -14.71 13.04 -0.04
N TYR A 167 -14.20 12.57 1.10
CA TYR A 167 -14.97 12.45 2.33
C TYR A 167 -14.66 13.60 3.29
N SER A 168 -15.69 14.17 3.88
CA SER A 168 -15.60 15.11 4.99
C SER A 168 -15.66 14.35 6.31
N TRP A 169 -14.65 14.55 7.15
CA TRP A 169 -14.59 14.02 8.51
C TRP A 169 -14.60 15.17 9.51
N THR A 170 -15.73 15.40 10.17
CA THR A 170 -15.98 16.60 11.00
C THR A 170 -16.13 16.28 12.49
N SER A 171 -15.78 15.06 12.91
CA SER A 171 -15.97 14.60 14.28
C SER A 171 -15.15 15.40 15.31
N PRO A 172 -15.70 15.61 16.52
CA PRO A 172 -14.88 15.77 17.71
C PRO A 172 -14.11 14.47 17.98
N VAL A 173 -12.77 14.52 17.94
CA VAL A 173 -11.88 13.37 18.12
C VAL A 173 -11.16 13.47 19.48
N THR A 174 -11.24 12.40 20.26
CA THR A 174 -10.42 12.22 21.47
C THR A 174 -9.41 11.09 21.27
N LEU A 175 -8.12 11.36 21.49
CA LEU A 175 -7.04 10.40 21.34
C LEU A 175 -6.51 9.94 22.70
N LEU A 176 -6.59 8.64 22.94
CA LEU A 176 -5.94 7.94 24.06
C LEU A 176 -4.75 7.07 23.59
N SER A 177 -4.49 7.08 22.27
CA SER A 177 -3.37 6.43 21.60
C SER A 177 -3.18 7.06 20.20
N ASN A 178 -2.06 6.77 19.55
CA ASN A 178 -1.90 7.09 18.13
C ASN A 178 -2.95 6.34 17.28
N VAL A 179 -3.25 6.86 16.09
CA VAL A 179 -4.31 6.32 15.22
C VAL A 179 -3.86 6.30 13.78
N LYS A 180 -4.05 5.13 13.14
CA LYS A 180 -3.85 4.96 11.70
C LYS A 180 -5.08 5.44 10.94
N VAL A 181 -4.91 6.43 10.08
CA VAL A 181 -5.92 6.85 9.11
C VAL A 181 -5.60 6.21 7.77
N PHE A 182 -6.53 5.44 7.21
CA PHE A 182 -6.36 4.77 5.92
C PHE A 182 -7.33 5.34 4.87
N PRO A 183 -6.93 6.34 4.09
CA PRO A 183 -7.63 6.68 2.85
C PRO A 183 -7.37 5.62 1.78
N GLY A 184 -8.42 4.99 1.26
CA GLY A 184 -8.34 4.00 0.19
C GLY A 184 -7.97 4.58 -1.18
N ASP A 185 -7.94 3.73 -2.18
CA ASP A 185 -7.61 4.13 -3.56
C ASP A 185 -8.59 5.19 -4.06
N ASN A 186 -8.07 6.23 -4.72
CA ASN A 186 -8.82 7.38 -5.22
C ASN A 186 -9.67 8.10 -4.15
N VAL A 187 -9.37 7.92 -2.85
CA VAL A 187 -10.06 8.60 -1.76
C VAL A 187 -9.21 9.77 -1.23
N THR A 188 -9.85 10.93 -1.08
CA THR A 188 -9.34 12.04 -0.29
C THR A 188 -10.19 12.21 0.97
N VAL A 189 -9.56 12.25 2.15
CA VAL A 189 -10.23 12.52 3.42
C VAL A 189 -9.84 13.91 3.89
N ASN A 190 -10.83 14.79 4.04
CA ASN A 190 -10.65 16.14 4.58
C ASN A 190 -11.20 16.16 6.01
N PHE A 191 -10.30 16.19 6.99
CA PHE A 191 -10.67 16.34 8.39
C PHE A 191 -10.75 17.81 8.78
N THR A 192 -11.87 18.23 9.38
CA THR A 192 -12.11 19.61 9.85
C THR A 192 -12.75 19.66 11.25
N GLY A 193 -12.75 18.54 11.96
CA GLY A 193 -13.22 18.47 13.34
C GLY A 193 -12.23 19.08 14.35
N THR A 194 -12.42 18.76 15.63
CA THR A 194 -11.49 19.10 16.71
C THR A 194 -10.73 17.85 17.15
N ILE A 195 -9.47 17.99 17.57
CA ILE A 195 -8.67 16.90 18.12
C ILE A 195 -8.23 17.28 19.53
N ASP A 196 -8.49 16.39 20.49
CA ASP A 196 -7.95 16.46 21.84
C ASP A 196 -7.21 15.16 22.18
N GLY A 197 -5.98 15.26 22.69
CA GLY A 197 -5.17 14.09 23.03
C GLY A 197 -3.67 14.34 22.91
N SER A 198 -3.16 15.14 23.85
CA SER A 198 -1.75 15.52 23.91
C SER A 198 -0.83 14.29 23.89
N GLY A 199 0.20 14.32 23.05
CA GLY A 199 1.18 13.24 22.92
C GLY A 199 0.81 12.17 21.90
N PHE A 200 -0.40 12.19 21.33
CA PHE A 200 -0.85 11.24 20.31
C PHE A 200 -1.12 11.91 18.96
N SER A 201 -1.12 11.13 17.89
CA SER A 201 -1.34 11.65 16.53
C SER A 201 -2.36 10.82 15.75
N LEU A 202 -3.17 11.50 14.93
CA LEU A 202 -3.71 10.94 13.70
C LEU A 202 -2.57 10.93 12.67
N TYR A 203 -2.22 9.76 12.15
CA TYR A 203 -1.20 9.64 11.11
C TYR A 203 -1.73 8.83 9.93
N LYS A 204 -1.31 9.21 8.72
CA LYS A 204 -1.63 8.45 7.51
C LYS A 204 -0.97 7.07 7.62
N ASN A 205 -1.74 6.02 7.40
CA ASN A 205 -1.22 4.66 7.32
C ASN A 205 -0.26 4.55 6.12
N THR A 206 0.90 3.94 6.31
CA THR A 206 1.95 3.87 5.28
C THR A 206 1.53 3.06 4.04
N TYR A 207 0.55 2.17 4.17
CA TYR A 207 -0.04 1.43 3.05
C TYR A 207 -1.23 2.14 2.40
N ALA A 208 -1.63 3.32 2.90
CA ALA A 208 -2.81 4.02 2.38
C ALA A 208 -2.48 4.75 1.08
N PRO A 209 -3.14 4.38 -0.04
CA PRO A 209 -2.86 4.98 -1.34
C PRO A 209 -3.56 6.33 -1.56
N GLY A 210 -4.57 6.67 -0.76
CA GLY A 210 -5.28 7.94 -0.85
C GLY A 210 -4.63 9.09 -0.11
N VAL A 211 -5.34 10.21 -0.03
CA VAL A 211 -4.87 11.46 0.58
C VAL A 211 -5.59 11.70 1.90
N PHE A 212 -4.85 12.07 2.94
CA PHE A 212 -5.40 12.53 4.21
C PHE A 212 -4.99 13.98 4.44
N ASN A 213 -5.97 14.87 4.55
CA ASN A 213 -5.76 16.27 4.90
C ASN A 213 -6.31 16.52 6.31
N ASN A 214 -5.43 16.91 7.24
CA ASN A 214 -5.81 17.35 8.58
C ASN A 214 -5.90 18.88 8.63
N ASN A 215 -7.11 19.39 8.51
CA ASN A 215 -7.44 20.80 8.64
C ASN A 215 -8.28 21.03 9.90
N ALA A 216 -7.89 20.40 11.02
CA ALA A 216 -8.56 20.52 12.30
C ALA A 216 -8.81 21.99 12.68
N THR A 217 -10.00 22.28 13.20
CA THR A 217 -10.37 23.63 13.67
C THR A 217 -9.77 23.95 15.04
N SER A 218 -9.45 22.92 15.82
CA SER A 218 -8.68 22.96 17.06
C SER A 218 -7.92 21.65 17.20
N ASP A 219 -6.63 21.69 17.51
CA ASP A 219 -5.77 20.50 17.58
C ASP A 219 -4.86 20.56 18.81
N ASN A 220 -5.19 19.79 19.84
CA ASN A 220 -4.37 19.57 21.05
C ASN A 220 -3.66 18.19 20.99
N SER A 221 -3.16 17.82 19.82
CA SER A 221 -2.47 16.56 19.56
C SER A 221 -1.10 16.79 18.89
N ASN A 222 -0.39 15.72 18.58
CA ASN A 222 0.85 15.74 17.79
C ASN A 222 0.60 15.45 16.31
N SER A 223 -0.63 15.64 15.80
CA SER A 223 -0.98 15.35 14.41
C SER A 223 -0.35 16.39 13.46
N GLN A 224 0.11 15.95 12.29
CA GLN A 224 0.54 16.86 11.23
C GLN A 224 -0.68 17.63 10.71
N THR A 225 -0.53 18.91 10.38
CA THR A 225 -1.57 19.75 9.74
C THR A 225 -1.39 19.83 8.23
N GLY A 226 -2.48 20.12 7.50
CA GLY A 226 -2.52 20.11 6.04
C GLY A 226 -2.49 18.68 5.48
N THR A 227 -1.86 18.49 4.32
CA THR A 227 -1.70 17.15 3.74
C THR A 227 -0.71 16.34 4.57
N VAL A 228 -1.24 15.29 5.21
CA VAL A 228 -0.47 14.39 6.08
C VAL A 228 0.29 13.39 5.23
N SER A 229 1.61 13.34 5.44
CA SER A 229 2.54 12.52 4.66
C SER A 229 3.30 11.55 5.55
N ASN A 230 3.59 10.36 5.04
CA ASN A 230 4.54 9.46 5.70
C ASN A 230 5.94 10.09 5.69
N PRO A 231 6.78 9.86 6.72
CA PRO A 231 8.15 10.34 6.71
C PRO A 231 8.96 9.70 5.57
N VAL A 232 9.87 10.48 4.98
CA VAL A 232 10.77 9.96 3.93
C VAL A 232 11.66 8.88 4.51
N LYS A 233 11.69 7.72 3.84
CA LYS A 233 12.45 6.54 4.26
C LYS A 233 13.35 6.05 3.13
N LYS A 234 14.58 5.66 3.47
CA LYS A 234 15.47 4.95 2.56
C LYS A 234 15.80 3.57 3.13
N THR A 235 15.58 2.53 2.35
CA THR A 235 15.80 1.14 2.76
C THR A 235 16.84 0.50 1.86
N LYS A 236 17.89 -0.08 2.44
CA LYS A 236 18.86 -0.88 1.70
C LYS A 236 18.47 -2.35 1.78
N LEU A 237 18.28 -2.99 0.63
CA LEU A 237 17.94 -4.40 0.51
C LEU A 237 19.17 -5.14 -0.01
N GLU A 238 20.04 -5.49 0.93
CA GLU A 238 21.31 -6.19 0.70
C GLU A 238 21.17 -7.68 1.04
N GLY A 239 22.17 -8.48 0.64
CA GLY A 239 22.22 -9.93 0.91
C GLY A 239 21.09 -10.73 0.25
N LYS A 240 21.10 -12.05 0.44
CA LYS A 240 20.09 -12.97 -0.10
C LYS A 240 19.15 -13.42 1.00
N THR A 241 17.87 -13.07 0.90
CA THR A 241 16.84 -13.50 1.85
C THR A 241 15.61 -14.03 1.10
N ASN A 242 14.77 -14.81 1.79
CA ASN A 242 13.47 -15.25 1.27
C ASN A 242 12.31 -14.34 1.69
N GLU A 243 12.63 -13.09 1.96
CA GLU A 243 11.71 -12.05 2.41
C GLU A 243 10.87 -11.54 1.25
N VAL A 244 9.60 -11.25 1.56
CA VAL A 244 8.71 -10.41 0.74
C VAL A 244 8.83 -8.99 1.24
N VAL A 245 9.14 -8.06 0.34
CA VAL A 245 9.27 -6.64 0.71
C VAL A 245 8.10 -5.85 0.14
N THR A 246 7.58 -4.92 0.93
CA THR A 246 6.65 -3.89 0.43
C THR A 246 7.31 -2.53 0.57
N VAL A 247 7.52 -1.86 -0.57
CA VAL A 247 8.00 -0.49 -0.65
C VAL A 247 6.77 0.42 -0.69
N VAL A 248 6.70 1.37 0.21
CA VAL A 248 5.49 2.14 0.50
C VAL A 248 5.70 3.64 0.20
N ASP A 249 4.63 4.42 0.33
CA ASP A 249 4.63 5.87 0.13
C ASP A 249 5.80 6.57 0.84
N ASN A 250 6.50 7.46 0.12
CA ASN A 250 7.73 8.15 0.56
C ASN A 250 8.91 7.23 0.93
N GLU A 251 8.89 5.96 0.54
CA GLU A 251 10.03 5.05 0.69
C GLU A 251 10.79 4.88 -0.62
N THR A 252 12.12 5.07 -0.58
CA THR A 252 13.04 4.60 -1.62
C THR A 252 13.76 3.35 -1.14
N ALA A 253 13.45 2.21 -1.74
CA ALA A 253 14.18 0.96 -1.54
C ALA A 253 15.29 0.81 -2.59
N ILE A 254 16.51 0.50 -2.14
CA ILE A 254 17.68 0.25 -2.97
C ILE A 254 18.01 -1.24 -2.88
N LEU A 255 17.70 -2.00 -3.94
CA LEU A 255 17.99 -3.42 -4.04
C LEU A 255 19.34 -3.66 -4.70
N THR A 256 20.28 -4.20 -3.94
CA THR A 256 21.58 -4.72 -4.44
C THR A 256 21.77 -6.20 -4.13
N GLY A 257 20.94 -6.76 -3.24
CA GLY A 257 20.89 -8.18 -2.92
C GLY A 257 19.80 -8.94 -3.67
N GLU A 258 19.28 -9.99 -3.04
CA GLU A 258 18.18 -10.79 -3.56
C GLU A 258 16.97 -10.83 -2.62
N ARG A 259 15.77 -10.67 -3.16
CA ARG A 259 14.49 -10.87 -2.45
C ARG A 259 13.61 -11.86 -3.19
N ARG A 260 12.63 -12.45 -2.48
CA ARG A 260 11.69 -13.37 -3.11
C ARG A 260 10.73 -12.58 -4.00
N ASP A 261 9.96 -11.69 -3.38
CA ASP A 261 8.99 -10.80 -4.03
C ASP A 261 9.22 -9.36 -3.57
N ILE A 262 8.91 -8.41 -4.45
CA ILE A 262 8.83 -6.99 -4.09
C ILE A 262 7.52 -6.39 -4.61
N TYR A 263 6.76 -5.80 -3.70
CA TYR A 263 5.58 -5.00 -4.00
C TYR A 263 5.93 -3.52 -3.82
N VAL A 264 5.91 -2.75 -4.90
CA VAL A 264 6.08 -1.29 -4.86
C VAL A 264 4.69 -0.66 -4.91
N GLN A 265 4.27 -0.09 -3.78
CA GLN A 265 2.97 0.55 -3.62
C GLN A 265 3.02 2.01 -4.07
N ASN A 266 1.85 2.64 -4.21
CA ASN A 266 1.72 4.05 -4.60
C ASN A 266 2.66 4.95 -3.77
N GLY A 267 3.42 5.82 -4.44
CA GLY A 267 4.43 6.71 -3.84
C GLY A 267 5.77 6.04 -3.46
N GLY A 268 5.86 4.70 -3.55
CA GLY A 268 7.09 3.96 -3.33
C GLY A 268 8.00 3.96 -4.55
N ILE A 269 9.31 3.93 -4.31
CA ILE A 269 10.35 3.90 -5.33
C ILE A 269 11.26 2.69 -5.10
N LEU A 270 11.30 1.76 -6.05
CA LEU A 270 12.33 0.71 -6.08
C LEU A 270 13.43 1.11 -7.04
N LYS A 271 14.69 1.05 -6.60
CA LYS A 271 15.85 1.19 -7.46
C LYS A 271 16.93 0.17 -7.16
N GLY A 272 17.97 0.11 -7.97
CA GLY A 272 19.15 -0.73 -7.76
C GLY A 272 19.29 -1.84 -8.78
N ASN A 273 20.32 -2.66 -8.60
CA ASN A 273 20.78 -3.65 -9.57
C ASN A 273 20.71 -5.11 -9.07
N GLY A 274 19.93 -5.37 -8.03
CA GLY A 274 19.78 -6.71 -7.46
C GLY A 274 18.74 -7.57 -8.19
N THR A 275 18.34 -8.65 -7.51
CA THR A 275 17.47 -9.69 -8.07
C THR A 275 16.20 -9.89 -7.25
N ILE A 276 15.05 -9.87 -7.90
CA ILE A 276 13.78 -10.37 -7.39
C ILE A 276 13.58 -11.76 -8.00
N ARG A 277 13.60 -12.82 -7.19
CA ARG A 277 13.59 -14.19 -7.74
C ARG A 277 12.25 -14.61 -8.31
N GLU A 278 11.17 -14.12 -7.72
CA GLU A 278 9.80 -14.38 -8.14
C GLU A 278 9.21 -13.09 -8.71
N GLY A 279 8.21 -12.47 -8.06
CA GLY A 279 7.46 -11.37 -8.66
C GLY A 279 7.91 -9.97 -8.24
N LEU A 280 8.08 -9.10 -9.25
CA LEU A 280 8.10 -7.65 -9.09
C LEU A 280 6.71 -7.08 -9.42
N TYR A 281 6.07 -6.44 -8.45
CA TYR A 281 4.72 -5.86 -8.60
C TYR A 281 4.79 -4.35 -8.38
N VAL A 282 4.63 -3.56 -9.44
CA VAL A 282 4.73 -2.10 -9.38
C VAL A 282 3.34 -1.50 -9.56
N ALA A 283 2.74 -1.05 -8.46
CA ALA A 283 1.39 -0.49 -8.45
C ALA A 283 1.30 0.86 -9.18
N LYS A 284 0.08 1.28 -9.51
CA LYS A 284 -0.18 2.63 -10.04
C LYS A 284 0.33 3.69 -9.06
N GLY A 285 1.06 4.68 -9.59
CA GLY A 285 1.68 5.74 -8.79
C GLY A 285 2.97 5.34 -8.06
N ALA A 286 3.41 4.09 -8.18
CA ALA A 286 4.74 3.64 -7.77
C ALA A 286 5.77 3.86 -8.90
N THR A 287 7.06 3.84 -8.57
CA THR A 287 8.16 3.94 -9.54
C THR A 287 9.13 2.77 -9.39
N VAL A 288 9.56 2.21 -10.52
CA VAL A 288 10.75 1.34 -10.59
C VAL A 288 11.81 2.00 -11.47
N ALA A 289 13.01 2.14 -10.92
CA ALA A 289 14.18 2.74 -11.57
C ALA A 289 15.36 1.75 -11.55
N PRO A 290 15.54 0.92 -12.60
CA PRO A 290 16.57 -0.11 -12.61
C PRO A 290 17.97 0.49 -12.49
N GLY A 291 18.86 -0.27 -11.87
CA GLY A 291 20.25 0.10 -11.73
C GLY A 291 20.55 1.04 -10.55
N MET A 292 21.85 1.21 -10.32
CA MET A 292 22.40 2.41 -9.67
C MET A 292 22.78 3.44 -10.75
N SER A 293 22.01 3.36 -11.84
CA SER A 293 22.08 3.96 -13.17
C SER A 293 23.46 4.42 -13.69
N PRO A 294 23.95 3.83 -14.79
CA PRO A 294 23.36 2.68 -15.50
C PRO A 294 23.38 1.37 -14.67
N GLY A 295 22.43 0.47 -14.91
CA GLY A 295 22.39 -0.84 -14.27
C GLY A 295 21.22 -1.73 -14.70
N CYS A 296 21.26 -2.99 -14.26
CA CYS A 296 20.17 -3.93 -14.51
C CYS A 296 19.52 -4.41 -13.23
N LEU A 297 18.20 -4.35 -13.19
CA LEU A 297 17.38 -5.01 -12.18
C LEU A 297 16.87 -6.33 -12.76
N THR A 298 17.04 -7.44 -12.03
CA THR A 298 16.56 -8.76 -12.48
C THR A 298 15.29 -9.14 -11.73
N ALA A 299 14.28 -9.67 -12.43
CA ALA A 299 13.04 -10.18 -11.85
C ALA A 299 12.65 -11.55 -12.43
N GLY A 300 11.99 -12.41 -11.66
CA GLY A 300 11.41 -13.66 -12.16
C GLY A 300 10.23 -13.38 -13.10
N SER A 301 9.26 -12.61 -12.60
CA SER A 301 8.19 -11.98 -13.37
C SER A 301 8.02 -10.52 -12.98
N MET A 302 7.31 -9.77 -13.82
CA MET A 302 6.96 -8.38 -13.57
C MET A 302 5.50 -8.09 -13.94
N ILE A 303 4.78 -7.46 -13.02
CA ILE A 303 3.53 -6.74 -13.30
C ILE A 303 3.80 -5.25 -13.08
N LEU A 304 3.69 -4.47 -14.15
CA LEU A 304 3.97 -3.04 -14.17
C LEU A 304 2.68 -2.25 -14.42
N ASN A 305 2.24 -1.48 -13.44
CA ASN A 305 1.13 -0.53 -13.54
C ASN A 305 1.55 0.91 -13.17
N GLY A 306 2.74 1.07 -12.59
CA GLY A 306 3.36 2.35 -12.24
C GLY A 306 4.31 2.89 -13.31
N THR A 307 5.25 3.72 -12.89
CA THR A 307 6.25 4.34 -13.76
C THR A 307 7.49 3.46 -13.89
N TYR A 308 7.89 3.19 -15.13
CA TYR A 308 9.22 2.71 -15.49
C TYR A 308 10.13 3.90 -15.80
N ASP A 309 11.05 4.18 -14.89
CA ASP A 309 11.99 5.31 -14.96
C ASP A 309 13.37 4.75 -15.34
N PHE A 310 13.88 5.08 -16.51
CA PHE A 310 15.13 4.50 -17.01
C PHE A 310 16.03 5.53 -17.70
N GLU A 311 17.34 5.30 -17.61
CA GLU A 311 18.35 6.25 -18.05
C GLU A 311 19.22 5.69 -19.19
N ILE A 312 19.56 6.53 -20.17
CA ILE A 312 20.44 6.20 -21.31
C ILE A 312 21.67 7.11 -21.30
N GLY A 313 22.86 6.51 -21.16
CA GLY A 313 24.17 7.17 -21.30
C GLY A 313 25.07 6.56 -22.37
N GLY A 314 24.58 5.60 -23.14
CA GLY A 314 25.29 4.91 -24.22
C GLY A 314 24.52 3.67 -24.67
N LYS A 315 25.13 2.82 -25.52
CA LYS A 315 24.41 1.76 -26.26
C LYS A 315 24.52 0.36 -25.65
N THR A 316 25.32 0.16 -24.60
CA THR A 316 25.48 -1.15 -23.94
C THR A 316 24.54 -1.31 -22.74
N ALA A 317 23.70 -2.34 -22.77
CA ALA A 317 22.76 -2.64 -21.69
C ALA A 317 23.46 -2.82 -20.33
N CYS A 318 22.80 -2.41 -19.25
CA CYS A 318 23.26 -2.47 -17.85
C CYS A 318 24.51 -1.68 -17.49
N THR A 319 25.37 -1.31 -18.44
CA THR A 319 26.61 -0.58 -18.16
C THR A 319 26.57 0.84 -18.70
N GLN A 320 25.80 1.08 -19.75
CA GLN A 320 25.62 2.40 -20.35
C GLN A 320 24.16 2.84 -20.41
N TYR A 321 23.19 1.94 -20.25
CA TYR A 321 21.79 2.29 -20.04
C TYR A 321 21.10 1.29 -19.10
N ASP A 322 19.98 1.71 -18.51
CA ASP A 322 19.20 0.91 -17.56
C ASP A 322 18.32 -0.13 -18.27
N GLN A 323 18.22 -1.33 -17.70
CA GLN A 323 17.35 -2.39 -18.24
C GLN A 323 16.73 -3.22 -17.11
N ILE A 324 15.48 -3.64 -17.29
CA ILE A 324 14.90 -4.73 -16.49
C ILE A 324 15.10 -6.03 -17.26
N ARG A 325 15.62 -7.05 -16.58
CA ARG A 325 15.71 -8.42 -17.11
C ARG A 325 14.68 -9.30 -16.41
N VAL A 326 13.79 -9.89 -17.19
CA VAL A 326 12.79 -10.82 -16.69
C VAL A 326 13.19 -12.23 -17.10
N THR A 327 13.51 -13.07 -16.11
CA THR A 327 14.03 -14.43 -16.35
C THR A 327 12.93 -15.43 -16.71
N GLY A 328 11.69 -15.11 -16.40
CA GLY A 328 10.51 -15.90 -16.69
C GLY A 328 9.98 -16.68 -15.49
N VAL A 329 8.67 -16.91 -15.49
CA VAL A 329 8.00 -17.91 -14.63
C VAL A 329 7.87 -19.23 -15.38
N SER A 330 8.08 -20.34 -14.68
CA SER A 330 7.93 -21.69 -15.26
C SER A 330 6.47 -22.15 -15.35
N THR A 331 5.51 -21.26 -15.05
CA THR A 331 4.07 -21.56 -15.08
C THR A 331 3.54 -21.43 -16.52
N PRO A 332 3.06 -22.52 -17.15
CA PRO A 332 2.51 -22.46 -18.49
C PRO A 332 1.30 -21.52 -18.58
N GLY A 333 1.23 -20.70 -19.64
CA GLY A 333 0.10 -19.81 -19.91
C GLY A 333 0.08 -18.52 -19.10
N VAL A 334 1.11 -18.25 -18.29
CA VAL A 334 1.26 -16.98 -17.56
C VAL A 334 2.35 -16.14 -18.22
N ASN A 335 2.00 -14.93 -18.66
CA ASN A 335 2.99 -13.98 -19.17
C ASN A 335 3.95 -13.58 -18.05
N SER A 336 5.24 -13.63 -18.33
CA SER A 336 6.25 -13.20 -17.34
C SER A 336 6.37 -11.69 -17.24
N VAL A 337 5.92 -10.97 -18.27
CA VAL A 337 5.84 -9.50 -18.33
C VAL A 337 4.41 -9.09 -18.64
N GLU A 338 3.79 -8.39 -17.70
CA GLU A 338 2.48 -7.78 -17.85
C GLU A 338 2.60 -6.26 -17.62
N ILE A 339 2.25 -5.47 -18.64
CA ILE A 339 2.20 -4.00 -18.58
C ILE A 339 0.74 -3.57 -18.62
N GLN A 340 0.28 -2.95 -17.53
CA GLN A 340 -1.11 -2.55 -17.36
C GLN A 340 -1.36 -1.13 -17.88
N ASN A 341 -2.62 -0.81 -18.18
CA ASN A 341 -3.01 0.42 -18.88
C ASN A 341 -2.64 1.74 -18.18
N SER A 342 -2.30 1.73 -16.89
CA SER A 342 -1.83 2.96 -16.20
C SER A 342 -0.31 3.10 -16.19
N ALA A 343 0.42 2.11 -16.71
CA ALA A 343 1.87 2.10 -16.73
C ALA A 343 2.42 3.24 -17.59
N LYS A 344 3.47 3.90 -17.11
CA LYS A 344 4.13 5.02 -17.78
C LYS A 344 5.59 4.72 -18.00
N ILE A 345 6.16 5.35 -19.02
CA ILE A 345 7.59 5.30 -19.32
C ILE A 345 8.17 6.71 -19.20
N GLU A 346 9.26 6.85 -18.45
CA GLU A 346 10.03 8.08 -18.33
C GLU A 346 11.48 7.80 -18.72
N VAL A 347 12.03 8.66 -19.59
CA VAL A 347 13.34 8.46 -20.21
C VAL A 347 14.22 9.66 -19.92
N TYR A 348 15.42 9.41 -19.38
CA TYR A 348 16.39 10.46 -19.10
C TYR A 348 17.74 10.15 -19.74
N GLY A 349 18.47 11.20 -20.12
CA GLY A 349 19.84 11.09 -20.59
C GLY A 349 20.85 11.06 -19.45
N LEU A 350 22.03 10.51 -19.72
CA LEU A 350 23.24 10.61 -18.89
C LEU A 350 24.44 11.01 -19.74
N ASN A 351 25.44 11.65 -19.11
CA ASN A 351 26.76 11.95 -19.69
C ASN A 351 26.71 12.69 -21.05
N ASP A 352 25.68 13.51 -21.26
CA ASP A 352 25.46 14.25 -22.52
C ASP A 352 25.47 13.35 -23.77
N PHE A 353 25.05 12.09 -23.63
CA PHE A 353 25.01 11.14 -24.73
C PHE A 353 24.02 11.58 -25.81
N VAL A 354 24.50 11.66 -27.06
CA VAL A 354 23.70 12.03 -28.23
C VAL A 354 23.25 10.76 -28.95
N LEU A 355 21.93 10.57 -29.02
CA LEU A 355 21.32 9.46 -29.73
C LEU A 355 21.40 9.67 -31.25
N SER A 356 21.64 8.59 -31.99
CA SER A 356 21.63 8.58 -33.44
C SER A 356 20.36 7.91 -33.97
N ASN A 357 19.88 8.32 -35.15
CA ASN A 357 18.77 7.64 -35.82
C ASN A 357 19.12 6.16 -36.04
N GLY A 358 18.19 5.28 -35.74
CA GLY A 358 18.36 3.83 -35.85
C GLY A 358 19.00 3.18 -34.63
N ASP A 359 19.41 3.94 -33.60
CA ASP A 359 19.83 3.35 -32.33
C ASP A 359 18.68 2.58 -31.68
N LYS A 360 19.00 1.44 -31.06
CA LYS A 360 18.04 0.52 -30.45
C LYS A 360 18.38 0.25 -29.00
N PHE A 361 17.35 0.21 -28.16
CA PHE A 361 17.47 -0.01 -26.72
C PHE A 361 16.41 -1.03 -26.28
N VAL A 362 16.84 -2.25 -25.95
CA VAL A 362 15.99 -3.23 -25.27
C VAL A 362 15.90 -2.82 -23.80
N ILE A 363 14.78 -2.23 -23.41
CA ILE A 363 14.57 -1.66 -22.07
C ILE A 363 14.00 -2.70 -21.09
N ILE A 364 13.25 -3.67 -21.62
CA ILE A 364 12.81 -4.86 -20.89
C ILE A 364 13.24 -6.08 -21.72
N ASP A 365 14.20 -6.84 -21.19
CA ASP A 365 14.72 -8.10 -21.74
C ASP A 365 13.89 -9.25 -21.13
N ASN A 366 12.97 -9.80 -21.93
CA ASN A 366 12.03 -10.85 -21.52
C ASN A 366 12.52 -12.22 -21.99
N ARG A 367 13.31 -12.87 -21.13
CA ARG A 367 13.94 -14.17 -21.43
C ARG A 367 12.99 -15.36 -21.32
N SER A 368 11.71 -15.12 -21.07
CA SER A 368 10.71 -16.18 -21.14
C SER A 368 10.36 -16.48 -22.60
N SER A 369 9.63 -17.57 -22.86
CA SER A 369 9.07 -17.84 -24.19
C SER A 369 7.71 -17.16 -24.43
N GLN A 370 7.19 -16.46 -23.43
CA GLN A 370 5.88 -15.80 -23.49
C GLN A 370 6.02 -14.37 -24.01
N PRO A 371 5.06 -13.87 -24.80
CA PRO A 371 5.06 -12.48 -25.24
C PRO A 371 4.89 -11.52 -24.06
N VAL A 372 5.26 -10.26 -24.26
CA VAL A 372 4.83 -9.17 -23.37
C VAL A 372 3.31 -9.03 -23.49
N SER A 373 2.61 -8.99 -22.36
CA SER A 373 1.17 -8.72 -22.33
C SER A 373 0.92 -7.25 -21.99
N GLY A 374 0.06 -6.59 -22.76
CA GLY A 374 -0.32 -5.19 -22.57
C GLY A 374 0.74 -4.19 -23.06
N THR A 375 0.49 -2.90 -22.80
CA THR A 375 1.28 -1.78 -23.33
C THR A 375 1.37 -0.64 -22.31
N PHE A 376 2.40 0.19 -22.43
CA PHE A 376 2.41 1.49 -21.74
C PHE A 376 1.20 2.33 -22.17
N SER A 377 0.74 3.19 -21.26
CA SER A 377 -0.44 4.03 -21.48
C SER A 377 -0.24 4.94 -22.69
N GLY A 378 -1.14 4.85 -23.67
CA GLY A 378 -1.11 5.67 -24.89
C GLY A 378 0.01 5.33 -25.88
N LEU A 379 0.65 4.17 -25.75
CA LEU A 379 1.75 3.73 -26.61
C LEU A 379 1.50 2.30 -27.11
N ALA A 380 0.71 2.15 -28.16
CA ALA A 380 0.53 0.87 -28.86
C ALA A 380 1.82 0.44 -29.59
N GLU A 381 1.79 -0.76 -30.18
CA GLU A 381 2.90 -1.26 -31.01
C GLU A 381 3.22 -0.28 -32.16
N GLY A 382 4.48 0.15 -32.26
CA GLY A 382 4.95 1.08 -33.28
C GLY A 382 4.65 2.55 -33.00
N ASP A 383 4.00 2.88 -31.88
CA ASP A 383 3.69 4.28 -31.54
C ASP A 383 4.96 5.08 -31.22
N ARG A 384 4.80 6.40 -31.36
CA ARG A 384 5.88 7.36 -31.15
C ARG A 384 5.89 7.86 -29.71
N LEU A 385 7.03 7.68 -29.04
CA LEU A 385 7.34 8.32 -27.76
C LEU A 385 8.26 9.51 -28.02
N THR A 386 7.82 10.71 -27.64
CA THR A 386 8.62 11.93 -27.77
C THR A 386 9.12 12.38 -26.40
N VAL A 387 10.43 12.57 -26.25
CA VAL A 387 11.08 13.02 -25.01
C VAL A 387 12.05 14.13 -25.35
N GLY A 388 11.67 15.37 -25.02
CA GLY A 388 12.39 16.56 -25.50
C GLY A 388 12.47 16.54 -27.03
N ASP A 389 13.67 16.63 -27.58
CA ASP A 389 13.91 16.57 -29.03
C ASP A 389 14.07 15.16 -29.59
N VAL A 390 14.10 14.13 -28.75
CA VAL A 390 14.23 12.75 -29.21
C VAL A 390 12.86 12.17 -29.54
N VAL A 391 12.76 11.45 -30.65
CA VAL A 391 11.57 10.66 -31.01
C VAL A 391 11.96 9.19 -31.11
N PHE A 392 11.29 8.34 -30.34
CA PHE A 392 11.41 6.89 -30.40
C PHE A 392 10.17 6.27 -31.04
N SER A 393 10.32 5.11 -31.67
CA SER A 393 9.27 4.13 -31.89
C SER A 393 9.39 3.05 -30.82
N ILE A 394 8.28 2.63 -30.22
CA ILE A 394 8.26 1.50 -29.29
C ILE A 394 7.82 0.20 -29.99
N SER A 395 8.41 -0.92 -29.60
CA SER A 395 7.93 -2.27 -29.94
C SER A 395 7.87 -3.14 -28.70
N TYR A 396 6.83 -3.94 -28.57
CA TYR A 396 6.65 -4.98 -27.54
C TYR A 396 7.00 -6.37 -28.07
N LYS A 397 7.63 -6.42 -29.25
CA LYS A 397 8.14 -7.60 -29.95
C LYS A 397 9.55 -7.35 -30.47
N GLY A 398 10.27 -6.43 -29.84
CA GLY A 398 11.62 -6.03 -30.21
C GLY A 398 12.66 -7.06 -29.78
N GLY A 399 13.95 -6.69 -29.88
CA GLY A 399 15.05 -7.56 -29.46
C GLY A 399 15.02 -8.93 -30.14
N ASP A 400 14.82 -9.99 -29.37
CA ASP A 400 14.72 -11.37 -29.87
C ASP A 400 13.31 -11.82 -30.29
N GLY A 401 12.31 -10.93 -30.19
CA GLY A 401 10.95 -11.12 -30.69
C GLY A 401 9.85 -11.01 -29.62
N ASN A 402 10.22 -10.93 -28.34
CA ASN A 402 9.29 -10.74 -27.23
C ASN A 402 9.79 -9.75 -26.18
N ASP A 403 10.70 -8.85 -26.56
CA ASP A 403 11.21 -7.78 -25.71
C ASP A 403 10.43 -6.46 -25.89
N VAL A 404 10.62 -5.54 -24.94
CA VAL A 404 10.27 -4.14 -25.15
C VAL A 404 11.49 -3.36 -25.62
N GLU A 405 11.42 -2.81 -26.83
CA GLU A 405 12.50 -2.07 -27.50
C GLU A 405 12.06 -0.66 -27.88
N LEU A 406 12.98 0.30 -27.72
CA LEU A 406 12.88 1.63 -28.30
C LEU A 406 13.85 1.76 -29.48
N THR A 407 13.34 2.20 -30.63
CA THR A 407 14.15 2.57 -31.80
C THR A 407 14.12 4.07 -31.99
N VAL A 408 15.28 4.72 -32.10
CA VAL A 408 15.39 6.16 -32.30
C VAL A 408 15.01 6.52 -33.74
N LEU A 409 13.91 7.27 -33.91
CA LEU A 409 13.48 7.83 -35.19
C LEU A 409 14.10 9.21 -35.45
N ARG A 410 14.28 10.00 -34.40
CA ARG A 410 14.98 11.29 -34.42
C ARG A 410 15.93 11.39 -33.25
N GLY A 411 17.23 11.34 -33.54
CA GLY A 411 18.32 11.44 -32.59
C GLY A 411 18.57 12.87 -32.14
N ALA A 412 18.81 13.01 -30.84
CA ALA A 412 19.19 14.24 -30.17
C ALA A 412 19.75 13.87 -28.78
N MET A 413 20.08 14.88 -27.97
CA MET A 413 20.37 14.67 -26.57
C MET A 413 19.07 14.57 -25.78
N LEU A 414 18.97 13.59 -24.86
CA LEU A 414 17.84 13.50 -23.94
C LEU A 414 17.94 14.56 -22.83
N PRO A 415 16.80 15.01 -22.28
CA PRO A 415 16.82 15.79 -21.06
C PRO A 415 17.47 14.98 -19.92
N GLN A 416 18.36 15.62 -19.18
CA GLN A 416 18.92 15.04 -17.97
C GLN A 416 17.87 15.06 -16.85
N ARG A 417 17.93 14.09 -15.93
CA ARG A 417 17.05 14.08 -14.76
C ARG A 417 17.22 15.39 -13.97
N PRO A 418 16.15 16.16 -13.71
CA PRO A 418 16.21 17.28 -12.79
C PRO A 418 16.63 16.75 -11.41
N ASN A 419 17.79 17.16 -10.90
CA ASN A 419 18.41 16.70 -9.63
C ASN A 419 19.04 15.29 -9.65
N SER A 420 20.00 15.03 -10.55
CA SER A 420 21.04 14.04 -10.24
C SER A 420 21.65 14.40 -8.88
N GLY A 421 21.75 13.45 -7.95
CA GLY A 421 22.00 13.68 -6.51
C GLY A 421 23.23 14.53 -6.15
N ILE A 422 24.06 14.90 -7.12
CA ILE A 422 25.15 15.86 -7.02
C ILE A 422 24.63 17.28 -6.71
N ALA A 423 23.52 17.73 -7.32
CA ALA A 423 22.96 19.07 -7.04
C ALA A 423 22.34 19.17 -5.63
N GLN A 424 21.75 18.07 -5.14
CA GLN A 424 21.13 17.99 -3.83
C GLN A 424 22.16 17.80 -2.69
N LEU A 425 23.28 17.14 -2.96
CA LEU A 425 24.43 17.06 -2.03
C LEU A 425 25.08 18.45 -1.82
N VAL A 426 25.12 19.28 -2.88
CA VAL A 426 25.65 20.65 -2.82
C VAL A 426 24.69 21.60 -2.09
N SER A 427 23.37 21.43 -2.24
CA SER A 427 22.39 22.26 -1.52
C SER A 427 22.16 21.85 -0.06
N ALA A 428 22.38 20.58 0.29
CA ALA A 428 22.14 20.05 1.63
C ALA A 428 23.35 20.18 2.58
N ASN A 429 24.57 20.34 2.06
CA ASN A 429 25.76 20.52 2.90
C ASN A 429 26.93 21.20 2.13
N PRO A 430 27.01 22.56 2.12
CA PRO A 430 28.06 23.27 1.38
C PRO A 430 29.49 22.98 1.87
N ALA A 431 29.66 22.32 3.03
CA ALA A 431 30.96 21.91 3.56
C ALA A 431 31.52 20.60 2.95
N LEU A 432 30.71 19.77 2.29
CA LEU A 432 31.17 18.47 1.77
C LEU A 432 32.01 18.57 0.48
N VAL A 433 32.01 19.73 -0.18
CA VAL A 433 32.79 19.98 -1.41
C VAL A 433 34.28 20.18 -1.12
N ALA A 434 34.70 20.34 0.14
CA ALA A 434 36.10 20.57 0.49
C ALA A 434 37.00 19.31 0.44
N ILE A 435 36.46 18.08 0.32
CA ILE A 435 37.27 16.86 0.52
C ILE A 435 37.29 15.90 -0.69
N THR A 436 36.33 15.98 -1.62
CA THR A 436 36.35 15.16 -2.85
C THR A 436 36.92 15.88 -4.08
N GLY A 437 37.18 17.18 -3.98
CA GLY A 437 37.82 17.98 -5.05
C GLY A 437 39.36 17.84 -5.15
N VAL A 438 40.02 17.18 -4.19
CA VAL A 438 41.50 17.07 -4.18
C VAL A 438 42.01 15.74 -4.78
N ALA A 439 41.20 14.68 -4.84
CA ALA A 439 41.66 13.39 -5.38
C ALA A 439 41.66 13.34 -6.92
N ALA A 440 40.74 14.03 -7.59
CA ALA A 440 40.70 14.06 -9.06
C ALA A 440 41.67 15.11 -9.67
N ALA A 441 42.03 16.16 -8.93
CA ALA A 441 42.95 17.20 -9.41
C ALA A 441 44.43 16.79 -9.30
N ILE A 442 44.80 15.86 -8.40
CA ILE A 442 46.18 15.37 -8.28
C ILE A 442 46.53 14.38 -9.40
N ALA A 443 45.57 13.60 -9.91
CA ALA A 443 45.80 12.69 -11.03
C ALA A 443 46.13 13.44 -12.34
N VAL A 444 45.59 14.64 -12.54
CA VAL A 444 45.85 15.47 -13.74
C VAL A 444 47.15 16.30 -13.60
N ALA A 445 47.52 16.74 -12.39
CA ALA A 445 48.76 17.48 -12.17
C ALA A 445 50.04 16.60 -12.22
N VAL A 446 49.94 15.31 -11.85
CA VAL A 446 51.08 14.37 -11.93
C VAL A 446 51.37 13.93 -13.37
N LEU A 447 50.36 13.84 -14.24
CA LEU A 447 50.54 13.53 -15.67
C LEU A 447 51.06 14.72 -16.50
N ALA A 448 50.90 15.96 -16.02
CA ALA A 448 51.41 17.16 -16.69
C ALA A 448 52.89 17.48 -16.37
N ARG A 449 53.48 16.88 -15.31
CA ARG A 449 54.90 17.08 -14.95
C ARG A 449 55.86 16.02 -15.53
N GLY A 450 55.36 14.90 -16.05
CA GLY A 450 56.18 13.81 -16.60
C GLY A 450 56.75 14.03 -18.01
N LYS A 451 56.37 15.11 -18.72
CA LYS A 451 56.76 15.36 -20.13
C LYS A 451 57.83 16.43 -20.34
N LYS A 452 58.55 16.88 -19.30
CA LYS A 452 59.60 17.92 -19.42
C LYS A 452 61.04 17.50 -19.10
N TYR A 453 61.32 16.21 -18.93
CA TYR A 453 62.71 15.72 -18.82
C TYR A 453 62.90 14.46 -19.67
N GLN A 454 63.05 14.65 -20.98
CA GLN A 454 63.96 13.88 -21.85
C GLN A 454 64.19 14.72 -23.13
N SER A 455 65.23 15.55 -23.07
CA SER A 455 66.04 15.99 -24.21
C SER A 455 67.45 15.51 -23.94
#